data_AF-A0A5E4KWD7-F1
#
_entry.id   AF-A0A5E4KWD7-F1
#
_cell.length_a   1.000
_cell.length_b   1.000
_cell.length_c   1.000
_cell.angle_alpha   90.00
_cell.angle_beta   90.00
_cell.angle_gamma   90.00
#
_symmetry.space_group_name_H-M   'P 1'
#
loop_
_entity.id
_entity.type
_entity.pdbx_description
1 polymer ?
#
loop_
_entity_poly.entity_id
_entity_poly.type
_entity_poly.pdbx_seq_one_letter_code
_entity_poly.pdbx_strand_id
1 'polypeptide(L)'
;MRDPRIEYTGSGEYPIKKYELEKLIEYTPRRDSLEIAAYYLKNIILLQAFPDGNHRTALYAVELFLKKNGYSFNYTPEESYEFRKELYSRRLRQYKTYEERPVSVLKEDDNQVFSFCFEFVRSHAG
;
A
#
# COMPACT_ATOMS: atom_id res chain seq x y z
N MET A 1 12.53 -18.99 -7.96
CA MET A 1 12.84 -19.34 -9.37
C MET A 1 12.16 -18.30 -10.24
N ARG A 2 12.90 -17.56 -11.09
CA ARG A 2 12.36 -16.46 -11.92
C ARG A 2 11.56 -17.05 -13.10
N ASP A 3 10.39 -16.50 -13.41
CA ASP A 3 9.62 -16.87 -14.61
C ASP A 3 10.26 -16.18 -15.83
N PRO A 4 10.77 -16.93 -16.82
CA PRO A 4 11.48 -16.37 -17.98
C PRO A 4 10.57 -15.62 -18.96
N ARG A 5 9.25 -15.61 -18.76
CA ARG A 5 8.29 -14.86 -19.58
C ARG A 5 8.03 -13.44 -19.09
N ILE A 6 8.57 -13.09 -17.91
CA ILE A 6 8.42 -11.77 -17.31
C ILE A 6 9.75 -11.05 -17.47
N GLU A 7 9.79 -10.02 -18.32
CA GLU A 7 10.94 -9.11 -18.37
C GLU A 7 11.03 -8.34 -17.05
N TYR A 8 11.94 -8.76 -16.17
CA TYR A 8 12.33 -7.98 -15.02
C TYR A 8 13.37 -6.94 -15.45
N THR A 9 12.93 -5.71 -15.67
CA THR A 9 13.76 -4.53 -16.02
C THR A 9 14.63 -4.02 -14.86
N GLY A 10 14.89 -4.84 -13.84
CA GLY A 10 15.58 -4.47 -12.60
C GLY A 10 17.11 -4.32 -12.71
N SER A 11 17.64 -3.91 -13.86
CA SER A 11 19.08 -3.66 -14.08
C SER A 11 19.46 -2.17 -14.04
N GLY A 12 18.51 -1.26 -13.81
CA GLY A 12 18.78 0.15 -13.52
C GLY A 12 18.67 0.44 -12.02
N GLU A 13 19.51 1.33 -11.49
CA GLU A 13 19.25 2.00 -10.21
C GLU A 13 17.90 2.71 -10.32
N TYR A 14 16.82 2.08 -9.86
CA TYR A 14 15.53 2.73 -9.77
C TYR A 14 15.60 3.67 -8.56
N PRO A 15 15.57 5.00 -8.73
CA PRO A 15 15.67 5.89 -7.59
C PRO A 15 14.38 5.81 -6.77
N ILE A 16 14.51 5.96 -5.45
CA ILE A 16 13.34 6.15 -4.58
C ILE A 16 12.60 7.41 -5.04
N LYS A 17 11.31 7.25 -5.29
CA LYS A 17 10.41 8.30 -5.77
C LYS A 17 9.95 9.20 -4.62
N LYS A 18 10.87 10.06 -4.15
CA LYS A 18 10.67 10.89 -2.95
C LYS A 18 9.50 11.86 -3.09
N TYR A 19 9.32 12.44 -4.27
CA TYR A 19 8.24 13.39 -4.55
C TYR A 19 6.85 12.78 -4.29
N GLU A 20 6.67 11.52 -4.66
CA GLU A 20 5.45 10.75 -4.50
C GLU A 20 5.16 10.49 -3.02
N LEU A 21 6.20 10.22 -2.22
CA LEU A 21 6.09 10.07 -0.77
C LEU A 21 5.79 11.41 -0.08
N GLU A 22 6.38 12.52 -0.52
CA GLU A 22 6.04 13.86 -0.01
C GLU A 22 4.57 14.19 -0.29
N LYS A 23 4.10 13.89 -1.51
CA LYS A 23 2.69 14.09 -1.88
C LYS A 23 1.73 13.17 -1.12
N LEU A 24 2.14 11.95 -0.76
CA LEU A 24 1.38 11.07 0.13
C LEU A 24 1.09 11.76 1.47
N ILE A 25 2.10 12.39 2.06
CA ILE A 25 1.95 13.11 3.33
C ILE A 25 1.10 14.37 3.15
N GLU A 26 1.37 15.17 2.11
CA GLU A 26 0.62 16.40 1.79
C GLU A 26 -0.88 16.14 1.58
N TYR A 27 -1.24 15.04 0.93
CA TYR A 27 -2.62 14.69 0.59
C TYR A 27 -3.28 13.72 1.57
N THR A 28 -2.63 13.42 2.70
CA THR A 28 -3.25 12.60 3.75
C THR A 28 -4.56 13.25 4.21
N PRO A 29 -5.70 12.53 4.14
CA PRO A 29 -7.00 13.10 4.47
C PRO A 29 -7.13 13.32 5.98
N ARG A 30 -7.98 14.26 6.37
CA ARG A 30 -8.39 14.45 7.77
C ARG A 30 -9.49 13.44 8.12
N ARG A 31 -9.09 12.32 8.72
CA ARG A 31 -9.92 11.16 9.06
C ARG A 31 -9.45 10.54 10.38
N ASP A 32 -10.14 9.51 10.86
CA ASP A 32 -9.65 8.77 12.03
C ASP A 32 -8.35 8.01 11.72
N SER A 33 -7.64 7.59 12.77
CA SER A 33 -6.33 6.95 12.62
C SER A 33 -6.38 5.63 11.85
N LEU A 34 -7.45 4.84 11.95
CA LEU A 34 -7.57 3.59 11.21
C LEU A 34 -7.79 3.85 9.72
N GLU A 35 -8.59 4.87 9.39
CA GLU A 35 -8.77 5.32 8.00
C GLU A 35 -7.50 5.91 7.39
N ILE A 36 -6.73 6.70 8.16
CA ILE A 36 -5.43 7.23 7.70
C ILE A 36 -4.42 6.07 7.50
N ALA A 37 -4.40 5.08 8.39
CA ALA A 37 -3.59 3.89 8.21
C ALA A 37 -3.96 3.13 6.93
N ALA A 38 -5.25 2.94 6.66
CA ALA A 38 -5.72 2.32 5.43
C ALA A 38 -5.33 3.14 4.18
N TYR A 39 -5.39 4.47 4.27
CA TYR A 39 -4.93 5.38 3.24
C TYR A 39 -3.44 5.17 2.94
N TYR A 40 -2.58 5.08 3.96
CA TYR A 40 -1.16 4.78 3.76
C TYR A 40 -0.92 3.39 3.18
N LEU A 41 -1.62 2.37 3.68
CA LEU A 41 -1.49 0.99 3.19
C LEU A 41 -1.73 0.91 1.69
N LYS A 42 -2.89 1.44 1.26
CA LYS A 42 -3.29 1.50 -0.15
C LYS A 42 -2.26 2.27 -0.97
N ASN A 43 -1.97 3.50 -0.58
CA ASN A 43 -1.30 4.43 -1.48
C ASN A 43 0.21 4.19 -1.58
N ILE A 44 0.89 3.71 -0.53
CA ILE A 44 2.29 3.28 -0.65
C ILE A 44 2.41 2.13 -1.67
N ILE A 45 1.45 1.21 -1.67
CA ILE A 45 1.42 0.08 -2.62
C ILE A 45 1.15 0.54 -4.05
N LEU A 46 0.24 1.52 -4.24
CA LEU A 46 -0.12 2.01 -5.57
C LEU A 46 0.95 2.93 -6.18
N LEU A 47 1.61 3.77 -5.37
CA LEU A 47 2.66 4.66 -5.84
C LEU A 47 3.92 3.92 -6.29
N GLN A 48 4.17 2.71 -5.74
CA GLN A 48 5.36 1.92 -6.01
C GLN A 48 6.67 2.73 -5.94
N ALA A 49 6.78 3.58 -4.91
CA ALA A 49 7.87 4.54 -4.79
C ALA A 49 9.25 3.92 -4.53
N PHE A 50 9.29 2.63 -4.17
CA PHE A 50 10.52 1.87 -3.94
C PHE A 50 10.78 0.89 -5.09
N PRO A 51 12.06 0.58 -5.40
CA PRO A 51 12.42 -0.37 -6.47
C PRO A 51 11.89 -1.78 -6.21
N ASP A 52 11.84 -2.17 -4.94
CA ASP A 52 11.19 -3.38 -4.45
C ASP A 52 10.64 -3.13 -3.04
N GLY A 53 9.77 -4.03 -2.57
CA GLY A 53 9.37 -4.09 -1.18
C GLY A 53 8.23 -3.15 -0.81
N ASN A 54 7.57 -2.50 -1.78
CA ASN A 54 6.46 -1.57 -1.53
C ASN A 54 5.38 -2.11 -0.59
N HIS A 55 5.01 -3.39 -0.72
CA HIS A 55 4.04 -4.04 0.19
C HIS A 55 4.58 -4.19 1.62
N ARG A 56 5.85 -4.57 1.77
CA ARG A 56 6.50 -4.68 3.09
C ARG A 56 6.63 -3.30 3.74
N THR A 57 7.05 -2.30 2.95
CA THR A 57 7.15 -0.91 3.42
C THR A 57 5.80 -0.34 3.82
N ALA A 58 4.74 -0.62 3.06
CA ALA A 58 3.40 -0.17 3.40
C ALA A 58 2.91 -0.75 4.73
N LEU A 59 3.05 -2.07 4.93
CA LEU A 59 2.68 -2.72 6.19
C LEU A 59 3.49 -2.17 7.38
N TYR A 60 4.80 -1.97 7.21
CA TYR A 60 5.65 -1.40 8.26
C TYR A 60 5.33 0.07 8.57
N ALA A 61 5.06 0.88 7.55
CA ALA A 61 4.66 2.28 7.74
C ALA A 61 3.32 2.39 8.49
N VAL A 62 2.38 1.50 8.19
CA VAL A 62 1.10 1.39 8.87
C VAL A 62 1.28 0.97 10.33
N GLU A 63 2.10 -0.05 10.59
CA GLU A 63 2.45 -0.47 11.95
C GLU A 63 3.02 0.69 12.76
N LEU A 64 4.00 1.42 12.22
CA LEU A 64 4.61 2.57 12.89
C LEU A 64 3.59 3.70 13.13
N PHE A 65 2.73 3.98 12.16
CA PHE A 65 1.70 5.01 12.29
C PHE A 65 0.67 4.62 13.37
N LEU A 66 0.15 3.40 13.33
CA LEU A 66 -0.81 2.88 14.30
C LEU A 66 -0.23 2.87 15.71
N LYS A 67 1.02 2.42 15.87
CA LYS A 67 1.74 2.44 17.15
C LYS A 67 1.84 3.84 17.73
N LYS A 68 2.15 4.85 16.91
CA LYS A 68 2.17 6.26 17.34
C LYS A 68 0.80 6.79 17.75
N ASN A 69 -0.27 6.18 17.26
CA ASN A 69 -1.65 6.54 17.57
C ASN A 69 -2.28 5.63 18.65
N GLY A 70 -1.48 4.82 19.34
CA GLY A 70 -1.94 3.99 20.46
C GLY A 70 -2.54 2.64 20.08
N TYR A 71 -2.40 2.21 18.82
CA TYR A 71 -2.86 0.90 18.35
C TYR A 71 -1.69 -0.06 18.20
N SER A 72 -1.91 -1.32 18.52
CA SER A 72 -1.11 -2.44 18.04
C SER A 72 -1.58 -2.85 16.65
N PHE A 73 -0.71 -3.42 15.81
CA PHE A 73 -1.07 -3.92 14.48
C PHE A 73 -0.52 -5.32 14.30
N ASN A 74 -1.35 -6.32 14.62
CA ASN A 74 -0.92 -7.71 14.74
C ASN A 74 -1.62 -8.57 13.70
N TYR A 75 -0.83 -9.19 12.82
CA TYR A 75 -1.29 -10.14 11.82
C TYR A 75 -0.27 -11.27 11.68
N THR A 76 -0.74 -12.43 11.27
CA THR A 76 0.09 -13.60 10.98
C THR A 76 0.75 -13.51 9.60
N PRO A 77 1.85 -14.24 9.37
CA PRO A 77 2.43 -14.37 8.04
C PRO A 77 1.42 -14.82 6.97
N GLU A 78 0.52 -15.74 7.33
CA GLU A 78 -0.54 -16.27 6.47
C GLU A 78 -1.55 -15.17 6.10
N GLU A 79 -2.05 -14.39 7.06
CA GLU A 79 -2.96 -13.26 6.81
C GLU A 79 -2.30 -12.21 5.90
N SER A 80 -1.01 -11.92 6.12
CA SER A 80 -0.26 -10.99 5.25
C SER A 80 -0.10 -11.51 3.82
N TYR A 81 -0.04 -12.83 3.64
CA TYR A 81 0.05 -13.46 2.33
C TYR A 81 -1.29 -13.42 1.60
N GLU A 82 -2.37 -13.82 2.26
CA GLU A 82 -3.71 -13.78 1.68
C GLU A 82 -4.16 -12.34 1.39
N PHE A 83 -3.83 -11.38 2.26
CA PHE A 83 -4.05 -9.96 2.00
C PHE A 83 -3.40 -9.52 0.69
N ARG A 84 -2.11 -9.84 0.48
CA ARG A 84 -1.40 -9.45 -0.75
C ARG A 84 -2.00 -10.09 -2.00
N LYS A 85 -2.39 -11.35 -1.92
CA LYS A 85 -3.01 -12.09 -3.03
C LYS A 85 -4.36 -11.50 -3.44
N GLU A 86 -5.21 -11.16 -2.47
CA GLU A 86 -6.51 -10.55 -2.73
C GLU A 86 -6.38 -9.08 -3.17
N LEU A 87 -5.44 -8.33 -2.57
CA LEU A 87 -5.13 -6.96 -2.97
C LEU A 87 -4.70 -6.89 -4.44
N TYR A 88 -3.90 -7.85 -4.89
CA TYR A 88 -3.50 -8.00 -6.29
C TYR A 88 -4.74 -8.10 -7.20
N SER A 89 -5.64 -9.05 -6.92
CA SER A 89 -6.88 -9.23 -7.69
C SER A 89 -7.76 -7.96 -7.73
N ARG A 90 -7.91 -7.28 -6.59
CA ARG A 90 -8.70 -6.04 -6.48
C ARG A 90 -8.06 -4.87 -7.23
N ARG A 91 -6.74 -4.73 -7.14
CA ARG A 91 -5.97 -3.70 -7.85
C ARG A 91 -6.12 -3.86 -9.37
N LEU A 92 -6.01 -5.08 -9.89
CA LEU A 92 -6.23 -5.34 -11.31
C LEU A 92 -7.65 -5.01 -11.74
N ARG A 93 -8.64 -5.38 -10.93
CA ARG A 93 -10.04 -5.07 -11.24
C ARG A 93 -10.28 -3.55 -11.30
N GLN A 94 -9.72 -2.81 -10.35
CA GLN A 94 -9.87 -1.36 -10.19
C GLN A 94 -9.10 -0.55 -11.24
N TYR A 95 -7.80 -0.81 -11.40
CA TYR A 95 -6.90 0.03 -12.20
C TYR A 95 -6.48 -0.59 -13.53
N LYS A 96 -6.85 -1.85 -13.78
CA LYS A 96 -6.46 -2.63 -14.97
C LYS A 96 -4.94 -2.81 -15.11
N THR A 97 -4.18 -2.57 -14.04
CA THR A 97 -2.71 -2.67 -14.04
C THR A 97 -2.15 -2.92 -12.64
N TYR A 98 -0.93 -3.48 -12.62
CA TYR A 98 -0.06 -3.58 -11.44
C TYR A 98 1.11 -2.60 -11.47
N GLU A 99 1.19 -1.81 -12.54
CA GLU A 99 2.14 -0.72 -12.66
C GLU A 99 1.78 0.40 -11.69
N GLU A 100 2.78 1.21 -11.38
CA GLU A 100 2.64 2.39 -10.58
C GLU A 100 1.45 3.26 -10.98
N ARG A 101 0.86 3.92 -9.99
CA ARG A 101 -0.23 4.86 -10.18
C ARG A 101 0.29 6.28 -10.02
N PRO A 102 -0.18 7.23 -10.85
CA PRO A 102 0.19 8.63 -10.71
C PRO A 102 -0.29 9.19 -9.36
N VAL A 103 0.36 10.25 -8.90
CA VAL A 103 0.03 11.01 -7.67
C VAL A 103 -1.46 11.41 -7.58
N SER A 104 -2.18 11.51 -8.71
CA SER A 104 -3.62 11.77 -8.70
C SER A 104 -4.45 10.70 -7.97
N VAL A 105 -3.93 9.47 -7.82
CA VAL A 105 -4.58 8.39 -7.05
C VAL A 105 -4.73 8.75 -5.57
N LEU A 106 -3.91 9.67 -5.07
CA LEU A 106 -3.94 10.12 -3.68
C LEU A 106 -5.18 10.94 -3.31
N LYS A 107 -5.92 11.41 -4.31
CA LYS A 107 -7.12 12.25 -4.17
C LYS A 107 -8.41 11.58 -4.65
N GLU A 108 -8.34 10.32 -5.05
CA GLU A 108 -9.53 9.61 -5.53
C GLU A 108 -10.47 9.28 -4.37
N ASP A 109 -11.76 9.16 -4.68
CA ASP A 109 -12.75 8.69 -3.74
C ASP A 109 -12.46 7.25 -3.27
N ASP A 110 -12.98 6.90 -2.10
CA ASP A 110 -12.82 5.57 -1.55
C ASP A 110 -13.40 4.52 -2.51
N ASN A 111 -12.57 3.53 -2.82
CA ASN A 111 -12.91 2.46 -3.76
C ASN A 111 -12.66 1.09 -3.12
N GLN A 112 -12.95 0.01 -3.86
CA GLN A 112 -12.81 -1.36 -3.35
C GLN A 112 -11.41 -1.71 -2.81
N VAL A 113 -10.36 -1.01 -3.25
CA VAL A 113 -8.99 -1.22 -2.78
C VAL A 113 -8.79 -0.52 -1.44
N PHE A 114 -9.33 0.69 -1.28
CA PHE A 114 -9.38 1.36 0.02
C PHE A 114 -10.17 0.54 1.03
N SER A 115 -11.41 0.14 0.70
CA SER A 115 -12.26 -0.65 1.61
C SER A 115 -11.58 -1.93 2.08
N PHE A 116 -10.88 -2.62 1.16
CA PHE A 116 -10.14 -3.83 1.50
C PHE A 116 -8.94 -3.55 2.43
N CYS A 117 -8.18 -2.48 2.18
CA CYS A 117 -7.10 -2.05 3.08
C CYS A 117 -7.63 -1.65 4.45
N PHE A 118 -8.78 -0.96 4.51
CA PHE A 118 -9.40 -0.54 5.75
C PHE A 118 -9.93 -1.72 6.56
N GLU A 119 -10.58 -2.70 5.93
CA GLU A 119 -10.99 -3.95 6.59
C GLU A 119 -9.80 -4.69 7.17
N PHE A 120 -8.68 -4.77 6.43
CA PHE A 120 -7.46 -5.39 6.92
C PHE A 120 -6.90 -4.63 8.13
N VAL A 121 -6.75 -3.31 8.05
CA VAL A 121 -6.28 -2.49 9.17
C VAL A 121 -7.18 -2.65 10.39
N ARG A 122 -8.49 -2.48 10.22
CA ARG A 122 -9.46 -2.53 11.31
C ARG A 122 -9.50 -3.90 12.01
N SER A 123 -9.34 -4.99 11.26
CA SER A 123 -9.40 -6.36 11.84
C SER A 123 -8.16 -6.73 12.66
N HIS A 124 -7.04 -6.02 12.45
CA HIS A 124 -5.75 -6.32 13.07
C HIS A 124 -5.24 -5.19 13.97
N ALA A 125 -5.97 -4.06 14.04
CA ALA A 125 -5.69 -2.97 14.95
C ALA A 125 -6.39 -3.19 16.30
N GLY A 126 -5.61 -3.29 17.38
CA GLY A 126 -6.10 -3.54 18.74
C GLY A 126 -5.49 -2.63 19.78
#